data_AF-A0A0G2JGL7-F1
#
_entry.id   AF-A0A0G2JGL7-F1
#
_cell.length_a   1.000
_cell.length_b   1.000
_cell.length_c   1.000
_cell.angle_alpha   90.00
_cell.angle_beta   90.00
_cell.angle_gamma   90.00
#
_symmetry.space_group_name_H-M   'P 1'
#
loop_
_entity.id
_entity.type
_entity.pdbx_description
1 polymer ?
#
loop_
_entity_poly.entity_id
_entity_poly.type
_entity_poly.pdbx_seq_one_letter_code
_entity_poly.pdbx_strand_id
1 'polypeptide(L)'
;MASIWVGPRGTIKDYPGFSPSVDAEAIRKAIRGLGTDEKTLINILTERSNAQRQLIVKQYQAAYEQELKDDLKGDLSGHFEHVM
;
A
#
# COMPACT_ATOMS: atom_id res chain seq x y z
N MET A 1 -12.79 18.51 10.15
CA MET A 1 -12.00 18.33 11.39
C MET A 1 -10.66 17.73 11.02
N ALA A 2 -9.56 18.22 11.61
CA ALA A 2 -8.24 17.60 11.39
C ALA A 2 -8.21 16.20 12.04
N SER A 3 -7.54 15.24 11.40
CA SER A 3 -7.36 13.90 11.98
C SER A 3 -6.52 13.98 13.25
N ILE A 4 -6.98 13.38 14.35
CA ILE A 4 -6.19 13.26 15.60
C ILE A 4 -4.89 12.46 15.40
N TRP A 5 -4.81 11.70 14.31
CA TRP A 5 -3.68 10.86 13.95
C TRP A 5 -2.67 11.55 13.03
N VAL A 6 -2.93 12.79 12.58
CA VAL A 6 -2.04 13.52 11.67
C VAL A 6 -1.52 14.79 12.35
N GLY A 7 -0.23 14.79 12.68
CA GLY A 7 0.46 15.92 13.31
C GLY A 7 1.15 16.86 12.31
N PRO A 8 1.59 18.05 12.76
CA PRO A 8 2.18 19.09 11.90
C PRO A 8 3.58 18.76 11.36
N ARG A 9 4.27 17.76 11.94
CA ARG A 9 5.67 17.40 11.62
C ARG A 9 5.84 15.99 11.05
N GLY A 10 4.78 15.40 10.49
CA GLY A 10 4.87 14.10 9.81
C GLY A 10 5.76 14.16 8.56
N THR A 11 6.53 13.10 8.33
CA THR A 11 7.43 12.96 7.16
C THR A 11 6.71 12.48 5.91
N ILE A 12 5.71 11.60 6.07
CA ILE A 12 4.83 11.14 5.00
C ILE A 12 3.57 11.99 5.00
N LYS A 13 3.24 12.58 3.85
CA LYS A 13 2.05 13.40 3.61
C LYS A 13 1.18 12.73 2.54
N ASP A 14 0.01 13.29 2.27
CA ASP A 14 -0.82 12.83 1.18
C ASP A 14 -0.10 12.98 -0.16
N TYR A 15 -0.07 11.92 -0.95
CA TYR A 15 0.50 11.93 -2.29
C TYR A 15 -0.42 12.71 -3.25
N PRO A 16 0.09 13.73 -3.98
CA PRO A 16 -0.69 14.46 -4.96
C PRO A 16 -1.00 13.60 -6.19
N GLY A 17 -2.22 13.69 -6.73
CA GLY A 17 -2.62 12.86 -7.88
C GLY A 17 -2.85 11.39 -7.56
N PHE A 18 -3.10 11.07 -6.28
CA PHE A 18 -3.41 9.72 -5.81
C PHE A 18 -4.62 9.09 -6.52
N SER A 19 -4.44 7.86 -6.99
CA SER A 19 -5.49 7.03 -7.57
C SER A 19 -5.46 5.62 -6.93
N PRO A 20 -6.45 5.27 -6.08
CA PRO A 20 -6.49 3.98 -5.40
C PRO A 20 -6.48 2.79 -6.36
N SER A 21 -7.11 2.91 -7.53
CA SER A 21 -7.20 1.83 -8.51
C SER A 21 -5.87 1.55 -9.19
N VAL A 22 -5.14 2.59 -9.56
CA VAL A 22 -3.81 2.48 -10.17
C VAL A 22 -2.82 1.87 -9.18
N ASP A 23 -2.83 2.34 -7.93
CA ASP A 23 -1.94 1.81 -6.90
C ASP A 23 -2.28 0.35 -6.56
N ALA A 24 -3.56 -0.01 -6.44
CA ALA A 24 -3.98 -1.39 -6.18
C ALA A 24 -3.59 -2.34 -7.33
N GLU A 25 -3.72 -1.91 -8.59
CA GLU A 25 -3.28 -2.69 -9.74
C GLU A 25 -1.76 -2.85 -9.80
N ALA A 26 -1.01 -1.80 -9.51
CA ALA A 26 0.45 -1.86 -9.47
C ALA A 26 0.94 -2.79 -8.35
N ILE A 27 0.34 -2.73 -7.16
CA ILE A 27 0.65 -3.65 -6.06
C ILE A 27 0.32 -5.09 -6.46
N ARG A 28 -0.85 -5.33 -7.06
CA ARG A 28 -1.24 -6.66 -7.53
C ARG A 28 -0.23 -7.22 -8.52
N LYS A 29 0.24 -6.40 -9.47
CA LYS A 29 1.26 -6.81 -10.43
C LYS A 29 2.61 -7.09 -9.78
N ALA A 30 2.97 -6.32 -8.75
CA ALA A 30 4.22 -6.48 -8.02
C ALA A 30 4.31 -7.80 -7.26
N ILE A 31 3.19 -8.34 -6.76
CA ILE A 31 3.15 -9.59 -5.97
C ILE A 31 2.60 -10.79 -6.76
N ARG A 32 2.14 -10.59 -7.99
CA ARG A 32 1.58 -11.69 -8.80
C ARG A 32 2.65 -12.25 -9.72
N GLY A 33 3.24 -13.39 -9.34
CA GLY A 33 4.13 -14.13 -10.23
C GLY A 33 5.17 -14.93 -9.47
N LEU A 34 6.26 -15.25 -10.17
CA LEU A 34 7.45 -15.80 -9.54
C LEU A 34 8.32 -14.64 -9.05
N GLY A 35 8.43 -14.52 -7.72
CA GLY A 35 9.11 -13.41 -7.07
C GLY A 35 8.24 -12.17 -6.94
N THR A 36 8.80 -11.13 -6.33
CA THR A 36 8.11 -9.91 -5.96
C THR A 36 8.85 -8.70 -6.53
N ASP A 37 8.15 -7.68 -7.02
CA ASP A 37 8.75 -6.38 -7.31
C ASP A 37 8.70 -5.51 -6.05
N GLU A 38 9.67 -5.72 -5.15
CA GLU A 38 9.72 -5.02 -3.86
C GLU A 38 9.91 -3.50 -4.04
N LYS A 39 10.55 -3.07 -5.14
CA LYS A 39 10.77 -1.64 -5.42
C LYS A 39 9.44 -0.93 -5.67
N THR A 40 8.56 -1.53 -6.45
CA THR A 40 7.22 -0.98 -6.70
C THR A 40 6.40 -0.93 -5.40
N LEU A 41 6.46 -1.98 -4.57
CA LEU A 41 5.79 -2.00 -3.26
C LEU A 41 6.29 -0.88 -2.34
N ILE A 42 7.61 -0.73 -2.21
CA ILE A 42 8.24 0.31 -1.38
C ILE A 42 7.80 1.69 -1.86
N ASN A 43 7.92 1.97 -3.17
CA ASN A 43 7.59 3.29 -3.70
C ASN A 43 6.13 3.66 -3.45
N ILE A 44 5.20 2.72 -3.63
CA ILE A 44 3.78 2.99 -3.38
C ILE A 44 3.51 3.11 -1.88
N LEU A 45 3.85 2.10 -1.08
CA LEU A 45 3.47 2.10 0.33
C LEU A 45 4.16 3.20 1.12
N THR A 46 5.43 3.52 0.84
CA THR A 46 6.16 4.55 1.61
C THR A 46 5.84 5.99 1.21
N GLU A 47 5.32 6.22 0.00
CA GLU A 47 4.94 7.56 -0.47
C GLU A 47 3.47 7.90 -0.25
N ARG A 48 2.61 6.92 0.09
CA ARG A 48 1.19 7.14 0.39
C ARG A 48 0.97 7.33 1.88
N SER A 49 0.13 8.30 2.24
CA SER A 49 -0.29 8.49 3.63
C SER A 49 -1.11 7.30 4.13
N ASN A 50 -1.22 7.14 5.45
CA ASN A 50 -2.00 6.03 6.01
C ASN A 50 -3.46 6.05 5.52
N ALA A 51 -4.08 7.23 5.44
CA ALA A 51 -5.44 7.38 4.91
C ALA A 51 -5.55 6.89 3.46
N GLN A 52 -4.58 7.23 2.61
CA GLN A 52 -4.52 6.75 1.23
C GLN A 52 -4.30 5.24 1.17
N ARG A 53 -3.45 4.67 2.02
CA ARG A 53 -3.26 3.21 2.09
C ARG A 53 -4.56 2.48 2.45
N GLN A 54 -5.39 3.02 3.35
CA GLN A 54 -6.70 2.43 3.63
C GLN A 54 -7.63 2.45 2.41
N LEU A 55 -7.55 3.50 1.57
CA LEU A 55 -8.29 3.55 0.31
C LEU A 55 -7.78 2.53 -0.70
N ILE A 56 -6.46 2.31 -0.78
CA ILE A 56 -5.85 1.25 -1.59
C ILE A 56 -6.35 -0.11 -1.11
N VAL A 57 -6.32 -0.39 0.20
CA VAL A 57 -6.82 -1.66 0.77
C VAL A 57 -8.26 -1.92 0.34
N LYS A 58 -9.14 -0.93 0.48
CA LYS A 58 -10.55 -1.05 0.09
C LYS A 58 -10.69 -1.31 -1.42
N GLN A 59 -9.93 -0.61 -2.25
CA GLN A 59 -9.97 -0.77 -3.70
C GLN A 59 -9.40 -2.12 -4.15
N TYR A 60 -8.33 -2.58 -3.51
CA TYR A 60 -7.71 -3.88 -3.77
C TYR A 60 -8.69 -5.02 -3.45
N GLN A 61 -9.35 -4.96 -2.29
CA GLN A 61 -10.36 -5.93 -1.90
C GLN A 61 -11.54 -5.95 -2.87
N ALA A 62 -12.02 -4.77 -3.31
CA ALA A 62 -13.10 -4.68 -4.28
C ALA A 62 -12.74 -5.21 -5.69
N ALA A 63 -11.47 -5.08 -6.10
CA ALA A 63 -11.00 -5.47 -7.43
C ALA A 63 -10.60 -6.95 -7.53
N TYR A 64 -10.08 -7.53 -6.44
CA TYR A 64 -9.47 -8.87 -6.46
C TYR A 64 -10.09 -9.85 -5.46
N GLU A 65 -11.06 -9.42 -4.66
CA GLU A 65 -11.71 -10.25 -3.62
C GLU A 65 -10.72 -10.87 -2.62
N GLN A 66 -9.56 -10.22 -2.43
CA GLN A 66 -8.49 -10.64 -1.53
C GLN A 66 -8.11 -9.50 -0.60
N GLU A 67 -7.65 -9.84 0.60
CA GLU A 67 -7.08 -8.86 1.53
C GLU A 67 -5.65 -8.55 1.13
N LEU A 68 -5.36 -7.26 0.88
CA LEU A 68 -4.01 -6.80 0.52
C LEU A 68 -2.95 -7.27 1.53
N LYS A 69 -3.29 -7.25 2.82
CA LYS A 69 -2.41 -7.68 3.90
C LYS A 69 -2.01 -9.15 3.79
N ASP A 70 -2.96 -10.02 3.41
CA ASP A 70 -2.70 -11.45 3.33
C ASP A 70 -1.83 -11.78 2.12
N ASP A 71 -2.07 -11.11 0.97
CA ASP A 71 -1.20 -11.28 -0.19
C ASP A 71 0.23 -10.77 0.10
N LEU A 72 0.39 -9.64 0.80
CA LEU A 72 1.71 -9.15 1.21
C LEU A 72 2.44 -10.13 2.15
N LYS A 73 1.73 -10.77 3.08
CA LYS A 73 2.30 -11.81 3.95
C LYS A 73 2.69 -13.09 3.23
N GLY A 74 1.98 -13.42 2.15
CA GLY A 74 2.29 -14.58 1.32
C GLY A 74 3.55 -14.40 0.48
N ASP A 75 3.82 -13.17 0.06
CA ASP A 75 4.89 -12.86 -0.91
C ASP A 75 6.15 -12.28 -0.24
N LEU A 76 6.01 -11.59 0.91
CA LEU A 76 7.10 -10.99 1.64
C LEU A 76 7.54 -11.84 2.84
N SER A 77 8.77 -11.64 3.31
CA SER A 77 9.27 -12.32 4.51
C SER A 77 10.18 -11.44 5.37
N GLY A 78 10.38 -11.86 6.62
CA GLY A 78 11.35 -11.28 7.53
C GLY A 78 11.02 -9.85 7.94
N HIS A 79 12.04 -9.00 8.10
CA HIS A 79 11.84 -7.60 8.52
C HIS A 79 11.11 -6.78 7.47
N PHE A 80 11.24 -7.14 6.19
CA PHE A 80 10.57 -6.42 5.11
C PHE A 80 9.05 -6.58 5.20
N GLU A 81 8.57 -7.81 5.40
CA GLU A 81 7.15 -8.10 5.65
C GLU A 81 6.61 -7.35 6.87
N HIS A 82 7.37 -7.30 7.97
CA HIS A 82 6.88 -6.66 9.20
C HIS A 82 6.70 -5.14 9.07
N VAL A 83 7.43 -4.50 8.16
CA VAL A 83 7.38 -3.04 7.95
C VAL A 83 6.30 -2.65 6.93
N MET A 84 5.98 -3.54 5.98
CA MET A 84 4.99 -3.29 4.91
C MET A 84 3.56 -3.60 5.36
#